data_AF-R5CQB2-F1
#
_entry.id   AF-R5CQB2-F1
#
_cell.length_a   1.000
_cell.length_b   1.000
_cell.length_c   1.000
_cell.angle_alpha   90.00
_cell.angle_beta   90.00
_cell.angle_gamma   90.00
#
_symmetry.space_group_name_H-M   'P 1'
#
loop_
_entity.id
_entity.type
_entity.pdbx_description
1 polymer ?
#
loop_
_entity_poly.entity_id
_entity_poly.type
_entity_poly.pdbx_seq_one_letter_code
_entity_poly.pdbx_strand_id
1 'polypeptide(L)'
;MNIERSFPKSWWGGSENQAYKDLYNLMPSEQKINSAKSNYPMGKVNNASTDNGCTKVGTGSNGYKLWEPADKWKGDFARGYMYMATAYQDFTWSGTPALQILQQGDYPTLREWAYTLYIEWAKTDGVDQTEVERNNEVYKIQGNRNPFVDFPNLMEYIWGDSIDYAFDPENTVTTSDYTDNPDVPTEETIYQATFTSETGNFTAKNISEPYSGFEVWIRDTKYGWKGTGYANNRAYAAEATLTSPEIDLTGFSEATLTFNHAINFCKSPESTFSVEVICDGTTNTLDGITWPAGNNWTFIDSGEISLNSYAGKKISIVFHYKSNDSEAGTWEIKRMTITGKRTTTGIDGTTADCTPDMQKPYKAYTTDGQRIASPKDYKGIMIIVQDGKTWKVMNR
;
A
#
# COMPACT_ATOMS: atom_id res chain seq x y z
N MET A 1 27.32 7.80 -20.87
CA MET A 1 26.70 7.07 -19.75
C MET A 1 27.73 6.10 -19.22
N ASN A 2 27.91 6.04 -17.90
CA ASN A 2 28.77 5.09 -17.21
C ASN A 2 27.93 4.12 -16.39
N ILE A 3 28.50 2.95 -16.11
CA ILE A 3 28.02 2.07 -15.04
C ILE A 3 28.69 2.52 -13.75
N GLU A 4 27.91 3.16 -12.90
CA GLU A 4 28.33 3.58 -11.58
C GLU A 4 28.27 2.42 -10.59
N ARG A 5 29.29 2.34 -9.73
CA ARG A 5 29.27 1.50 -8.53
C ARG A 5 28.99 2.40 -7.34
N SER A 6 27.77 2.34 -6.85
CA SER A 6 27.32 3.28 -5.83
C SER A 6 28.12 3.10 -4.55
N PHE A 7 28.31 1.85 -4.12
CA PHE A 7 29.28 1.41 -3.12
C PHE A 7 30.65 1.16 -3.81
N PRO A 8 31.67 2.02 -3.59
CA PRO A 8 32.89 2.03 -4.39
C PRO A 8 33.77 0.79 -4.25
N LYS A 9 34.25 0.28 -5.39
CA LYS A 9 35.22 -0.83 -5.49
C LYS A 9 36.48 -0.66 -4.64
N SER A 10 36.94 0.59 -4.48
CA SER A 10 38.12 0.88 -3.66
C SER A 10 37.93 0.55 -2.18
N TRP A 11 36.68 0.50 -1.69
CA TRP A 11 36.41 0.28 -0.27
C TRP A 11 36.69 -1.15 0.20
N TRP A 12 36.78 -2.12 -0.70
CA TRP A 12 37.18 -3.50 -0.40
C TRP A 12 38.52 -3.89 -1.06
N GLY A 13 39.39 -2.90 -1.29
CA GLY A 13 40.75 -3.14 -1.79
C GLY A 13 40.86 -3.27 -3.31
N GLY A 14 39.81 -3.00 -4.07
CA GLY A 14 39.94 -2.90 -5.53
C GLY A 14 39.81 -4.23 -6.29
N SER A 15 39.32 -5.30 -5.67
CA SER A 15 39.13 -6.59 -6.36
C SER A 15 37.83 -6.63 -7.17
N GLU A 16 37.83 -7.40 -8.27
CA GLU A 16 36.64 -7.62 -9.14
C GLU A 16 35.92 -8.90 -8.76
N ASN A 17 35.37 -8.91 -7.55
CA ASN A 17 34.63 -10.02 -6.96
C ASN A 17 33.12 -9.91 -7.23
N GLN A 18 32.29 -10.67 -6.49
CA GLN A 18 30.83 -10.62 -6.66
C GLN A 18 30.27 -9.20 -6.41
N ALA A 19 30.74 -8.47 -5.39
CA ALA A 19 30.34 -7.09 -5.11
C ALA A 19 30.62 -6.12 -6.27
N TYR A 20 31.63 -6.39 -7.09
CA TYR A 20 31.98 -5.56 -8.24
C TYR A 20 30.97 -5.67 -9.39
N LYS A 21 30.30 -6.82 -9.52
CA LYS A 21 29.34 -7.13 -10.59
C LYS A 21 27.91 -7.27 -10.09
N ASP A 22 27.67 -7.02 -8.80
CA ASP A 22 26.35 -7.10 -8.19
C ASP A 22 25.45 -6.00 -8.74
N LEU A 23 24.41 -6.40 -9.49
CA LEU A 23 23.45 -5.52 -10.12
C LEU A 23 22.77 -4.60 -9.12
N TYR A 24 22.60 -4.98 -7.84
CA TYR A 24 22.06 -4.09 -6.81
C TYR A 24 22.98 -2.89 -6.51
N ASN A 25 24.28 -2.99 -6.82
CA ASN A 25 25.29 -1.94 -6.68
C ASN A 25 25.59 -1.18 -7.99
N LEU A 26 25.03 -1.62 -9.13
CA LEU A 26 25.28 -1.03 -10.44
C LEU A 26 24.14 -0.11 -10.86
N MET A 27 24.45 1.16 -11.12
CA MET A 27 23.48 2.19 -11.51
C MET A 27 23.92 2.95 -12.77
N PRO A 28 23.00 3.36 -13.64
CA PRO A 28 23.35 4.22 -14.77
C PRO A 28 23.68 5.63 -14.27
N SER A 29 24.78 6.20 -14.76
CA SER A 29 25.22 7.53 -14.32
C SER A 29 25.87 8.34 -15.43
N GLU A 30 25.79 9.66 -15.33
CA GLU A 30 26.49 10.57 -16.23
C GLU A 30 28.00 10.49 -15.98
N GLN A 31 28.83 10.47 -17.04
CA GLN A 31 30.28 10.28 -16.91
C GLN A 31 30.95 11.36 -16.04
N LYS A 32 30.49 12.61 -16.14
CA LYS A 32 31.05 13.74 -15.38
C LYS A 32 30.72 13.60 -13.89
N ILE A 33 29.46 13.33 -13.55
CA ILE A 33 29.04 13.21 -12.14
C ILE A 33 29.63 11.96 -11.49
N ASN A 34 29.71 10.84 -12.21
CA ASN A 34 30.37 9.63 -11.74
C ASN A 34 31.86 9.87 -11.44
N SER A 35 32.55 10.65 -12.28
CA SER A 35 33.95 11.04 -12.01
C SER A 35 34.05 11.96 -10.79
N ALA A 36 33.14 12.92 -10.63
CA ALA A 36 33.12 13.85 -9.50
C ALA A 36 32.82 13.14 -8.17
N LYS A 37 31.89 12.19 -8.17
CA LYS A 37 31.48 11.38 -7.02
C LYS A 37 32.65 10.57 -6.42
N SER A 38 33.61 10.19 -7.26
CA SER A 38 34.84 9.50 -6.84
C SER A 38 34.50 8.27 -5.96
N ASN A 39 35.15 8.14 -4.81
CA ASN A 39 34.86 7.13 -3.80
C ASN A 39 34.26 7.72 -2.51
N TYR A 40 33.62 8.89 -2.61
CA TYR A 40 33.04 9.57 -1.46
C TYR A 40 31.82 8.79 -0.91
N PRO A 41 31.60 8.79 0.42
CA PRO A 41 30.42 8.17 0.99
C PRO A 41 29.16 8.97 0.70
N MET A 42 28.03 8.27 0.80
CA MET A 42 26.71 8.86 0.63
C MET A 42 26.29 9.60 1.89
N GLY A 43 25.81 10.83 1.76
CA GLY A 43 25.25 11.62 2.86
C GLY A 43 24.78 13.02 2.43
N LYS A 44 24.19 13.77 3.37
CA LYS A 44 23.68 15.14 3.11
C LYS A 44 24.82 16.10 2.72
N VAL A 45 24.73 16.72 1.54
CA VAL A 45 25.71 17.68 1.01
C VAL A 45 25.26 19.10 1.32
N ASN A 46 25.99 19.79 2.20
CA ASN A 46 25.68 21.17 2.59
C ASN A 46 26.30 22.21 1.65
N ASN A 47 27.49 21.92 1.13
CA ASN A 47 28.21 22.80 0.20
C ASN A 47 28.55 22.03 -1.07
N ALA A 48 27.70 22.14 -2.08
CA ALA A 48 27.88 21.45 -3.36
C ALA A 48 29.04 22.06 -4.17
N SER A 49 29.95 21.20 -4.62
CA SER A 49 31.00 21.53 -5.59
C SER A 49 30.65 21.09 -7.02
N THR A 50 29.75 20.12 -7.15
CA THR A 50 29.22 19.65 -8.43
C THR A 50 27.77 19.22 -8.22
N ASP A 51 26.89 19.57 -9.15
CA ASP A 51 25.47 19.25 -9.12
C ASP A 51 24.98 19.12 -10.57
N ASN A 52 24.23 18.06 -10.87
CA ASN A 52 23.59 17.87 -12.17
C ASN A 52 22.04 17.77 -12.07
N GLY A 53 21.46 18.16 -10.94
CA GLY A 53 20.03 18.08 -10.64
C GLY A 53 19.57 16.71 -10.14
N CYS A 54 20.36 15.65 -10.33
CA CYS A 54 20.08 14.29 -9.84
C CYS A 54 21.06 13.82 -8.77
N THR A 55 22.27 14.40 -8.73
CA THR A 55 23.31 14.06 -7.77
C THR A 55 24.14 15.29 -7.43
N LYS A 56 24.33 15.52 -6.14
CA LYS A 56 25.23 16.53 -5.60
C LYS A 56 26.50 15.87 -5.11
N VAL A 57 27.63 16.53 -5.31
CA VAL A 57 28.92 16.15 -4.74
C VAL A 57 29.53 17.37 -4.07
N GLY A 58 29.96 17.23 -2.83
CA GLY A 58 30.44 18.37 -2.07
C GLY A 58 30.92 18.02 -0.68
N THR A 59 30.81 18.97 0.23
CA THR A 59 31.19 18.81 1.62
C THR A 59 29.94 18.81 2.52
N GLY A 60 29.85 17.83 3.42
CA GLY A 60 28.82 17.78 4.47
C GLY A 60 29.15 18.65 5.68
N SER A 61 28.19 18.80 6.59
CA SER A 61 28.34 19.53 7.86
C SER A 61 29.42 18.93 8.78
N ASN A 62 29.69 17.63 8.64
CA ASN A 62 30.76 16.91 9.32
C ASN A 62 32.16 17.14 8.70
N GLY A 63 32.27 17.97 7.66
CA GLY A 63 33.51 18.25 6.95
C GLY A 63 33.95 17.15 5.98
N TYR A 64 33.18 16.06 5.85
CA TYR A 64 33.49 14.98 4.92
C TYR A 64 33.14 15.37 3.49
N LYS A 65 33.90 14.83 2.54
CA LYS A 65 33.50 14.84 1.14
C LYS A 65 32.42 13.79 0.95
N LEU A 66 31.27 14.20 0.46
CA LEU A 66 30.05 13.38 0.34
C LEU A 66 29.44 13.54 -1.04
N TRP A 67 28.58 12.59 -1.39
CA TRP A 67 27.62 12.74 -2.46
C TRP A 67 26.19 12.49 -1.95
N GLU A 68 25.22 13.14 -2.57
CA GLU A 68 23.80 13.07 -2.21
C GLU A 68 22.96 12.83 -3.48
N PRO A 69 22.13 11.77 -3.54
CA PRO A 69 21.16 11.61 -4.62
C PRO A 69 19.99 12.60 -4.47
N ALA A 70 19.26 12.84 -5.56
CA ALA A 70 18.00 13.58 -5.53
C ALA A 70 16.97 12.87 -4.65
N ASP A 71 16.00 13.63 -4.13
CA ASP A 71 15.07 13.17 -3.08
C ASP A 71 14.32 11.88 -3.44
N LYS A 72 13.89 11.74 -4.70
CA LYS A 72 13.17 10.57 -5.22
C LYS A 72 13.99 9.28 -5.40
N TRP A 73 15.27 9.31 -5.03
CA TRP A 73 16.18 8.16 -5.14
C TRP A 73 16.89 7.87 -3.80
N LYS A 74 16.60 8.64 -2.75
CA LYS A 74 17.29 8.55 -1.47
C LYS A 74 17.04 7.20 -0.82
N GLY A 75 15.83 6.66 -0.98
CA GLY A 75 15.43 5.35 -0.48
C GLY A 75 16.16 4.22 -1.21
N ASP A 76 16.14 4.24 -2.54
CA ASP A 76 16.78 3.23 -3.39
C ASP A 76 18.27 3.08 -3.06
N PHE A 77 18.98 4.20 -2.99
CA PHE A 77 20.40 4.18 -2.66
C PHE A 77 20.64 3.80 -1.19
N ALA A 78 19.76 4.20 -0.25
CA ALA A 78 19.87 3.78 1.15
C ALA A 78 19.72 2.25 1.28
N ARG A 79 18.68 1.66 0.71
CA ARG A 79 18.46 0.21 0.69
C ARG A 79 19.58 -0.53 -0.05
N GLY A 80 20.12 0.05 -1.12
CA GLY A 80 21.31 -0.46 -1.81
C GLY A 80 22.56 -0.45 -0.95
N TYR A 81 22.81 0.62 -0.19
CA TYR A 81 23.96 0.72 0.72
C TYR A 81 23.84 -0.24 1.90
N MET A 82 22.64 -0.36 2.49
CA MET A 82 22.35 -1.33 3.55
C MET A 82 22.56 -2.76 3.06
N TYR A 83 22.03 -3.10 1.87
CA TYR A 83 22.29 -4.38 1.22
C TYR A 83 23.77 -4.68 1.09
N MET A 84 24.57 -3.73 0.57
CA MET A 84 26.01 -3.95 0.40
C MET A 84 26.74 -4.13 1.73
N ALA A 85 26.36 -3.37 2.77
CA ALA A 85 26.92 -3.47 4.11
C ALA A 85 26.57 -4.80 4.80
N THR A 86 25.43 -5.41 4.49
CA THR A 86 24.98 -6.69 5.05
C THR A 86 25.48 -7.89 4.25
N ALA A 87 25.28 -7.90 2.93
CA ALA A 87 25.59 -9.02 2.06
C ALA A 87 27.10 -9.28 1.92
N TYR A 88 27.92 -8.24 2.13
CA TYR A 88 29.38 -8.31 2.03
C TYR A 88 30.06 -7.95 3.36
N GLN A 89 29.39 -8.15 4.50
CA GLN A 89 29.92 -7.82 5.83
C GLN A 89 31.29 -8.45 6.13
N ASP A 90 31.59 -9.62 5.55
CA ASP A 90 32.85 -10.34 5.72
C ASP A 90 34.05 -9.65 5.04
N PHE A 91 33.82 -8.58 4.27
CA PHE A 91 34.90 -7.84 3.63
C PHE A 91 35.63 -6.96 4.63
N THR A 92 36.96 -6.90 4.49
CA THR A 92 37.76 -5.92 5.19
C THR A 92 37.64 -4.56 4.51
N TRP A 93 36.77 -3.71 5.05
CA TRP A 93 36.61 -2.34 4.57
C TRP A 93 37.90 -1.52 4.78
N SER A 94 38.27 -0.75 3.77
CA SER A 94 39.53 -0.02 3.70
C SER A 94 39.39 1.35 3.03
N GLY A 95 40.30 2.25 3.38
CA GLY A 95 40.30 3.63 2.89
C GLY A 95 39.46 4.58 3.74
N THR A 96 39.95 5.80 3.91
CA THR A 96 39.30 6.84 4.74
C THR A 96 37.83 7.06 4.40
N PRO A 97 37.41 7.16 3.11
CA PRO A 97 36.00 7.35 2.76
C PRO A 97 35.08 6.20 3.18
N ALA A 98 35.56 4.95 3.11
CA ALA A 98 34.80 3.79 3.55
C ALA A 98 34.61 3.81 5.07
N LEU A 99 35.71 4.03 5.81
CA LEU A 99 35.72 4.05 7.27
C LEU A 99 35.00 5.26 7.87
N GLN A 100 34.58 6.23 7.06
CA GLN A 100 33.67 7.29 7.48
C GLN A 100 32.24 6.77 7.69
N ILE A 101 31.79 5.73 6.99
CA ILE A 101 30.43 5.17 7.14
C ILE A 101 30.40 3.71 7.63
N LEU A 102 31.49 2.96 7.48
CA LEU A 102 31.55 1.53 7.83
C LEU A 102 32.39 1.31 9.09
N GLN A 103 32.07 0.23 9.81
CA GLN A 103 32.83 -0.30 10.93
C GLN A 103 33.33 -1.71 10.60
N GLN A 104 34.39 -2.15 11.26
CA GLN A 104 34.87 -3.53 11.14
C GLN A 104 34.31 -4.37 12.29
N GLY A 105 33.95 -5.62 12.00
CA GLY A 105 33.35 -6.57 12.94
C GLY A 105 31.98 -7.03 12.48
N ASP A 106 31.43 -8.00 13.21
CA ASP A 106 30.22 -8.73 12.82
C ASP A 106 28.95 -7.85 12.90
N TYR A 107 28.92 -6.89 13.84
CA TYR A 107 27.77 -6.00 14.05
C TYR A 107 28.12 -4.82 14.99
N PRO A 108 27.60 -3.60 14.76
CA PRO A 108 26.92 -3.13 13.55
C PRO A 108 27.93 -2.76 12.44
N THR A 109 27.63 -3.11 11.19
CA THR A 109 28.53 -2.91 10.04
C THR A 109 28.59 -1.47 9.52
N LEU A 110 27.55 -0.66 9.79
CA LEU A 110 27.50 0.78 9.52
C LEU A 110 27.78 1.59 10.80
N ARG A 111 28.29 2.81 10.63
CA ARG A 111 28.39 3.81 11.71
C ARG A 111 27.04 4.45 11.97
N GLU A 112 26.83 4.84 13.22
CA GLU A 112 25.57 5.44 13.70
C GLU A 112 25.04 6.57 12.83
N TRP A 113 25.85 7.58 12.53
CA TRP A 113 25.39 8.68 11.69
C TRP A 113 24.93 8.20 10.29
N ALA A 114 25.56 7.15 9.76
CA ALA A 114 25.27 6.63 8.43
C ALA A 114 24.00 5.80 8.44
N TYR A 115 23.86 4.82 9.34
CA TYR A 115 22.64 4.03 9.41
C TYR A 115 21.43 4.89 9.81
N THR A 116 21.57 5.86 10.72
CA THR A 116 20.47 6.75 11.11
C THR A 116 19.98 7.56 9.90
N LEU A 117 20.92 8.07 9.09
CA LEU A 117 20.58 8.80 7.87
C LEU A 117 19.95 7.90 6.80
N TYR A 118 20.46 6.69 6.62
CA TYR A 118 19.96 5.77 5.60
C TYR A 118 18.57 5.24 5.99
N ILE A 119 18.30 5.00 7.28
CA ILE A 119 16.96 4.69 7.79
C ILE A 119 16.01 5.87 7.55
N GLU A 120 16.41 7.10 7.89
CA GLU A 120 15.63 8.32 7.61
C GLU A 120 15.24 8.41 6.12
N TRP A 121 16.21 8.19 5.24
CA TRP A 121 16.00 8.25 3.79
C TRP A 121 15.13 7.11 3.27
N ALA A 122 15.36 5.88 3.71
CA ALA A 122 14.54 4.73 3.32
C ALA A 122 13.08 4.82 3.80
N LYS A 123 12.83 5.50 4.93
CA LYS A 123 11.47 5.79 5.44
C LYS A 123 10.81 6.95 4.69
N THR A 124 11.58 7.97 4.34
CA THR A 124 11.05 9.16 3.64
C THR A 124 10.73 8.85 2.18
N ASP A 125 11.58 8.05 1.53
CA ASP A 125 11.46 7.61 0.14
C ASP A 125 11.26 6.09 0.14
N GLY A 126 9.99 5.68 0.23
CA GLY A 126 9.59 4.28 0.34
C GLY A 126 9.94 3.45 -0.89
N VAL A 127 9.74 2.13 -0.81
CA VAL A 127 9.91 1.25 -1.97
C VAL A 127 8.83 1.57 -3.00
N ASP A 128 9.23 1.82 -4.25
CA ASP A 128 8.32 2.10 -5.36
C ASP A 128 8.25 0.95 -6.38
N GLN A 129 7.35 1.06 -7.35
CA GLN A 129 7.18 0.05 -8.39
C GLN A 129 8.46 -0.17 -9.23
N THR A 130 9.23 0.89 -9.50
CA THR A 130 10.48 0.80 -10.27
C THR A 130 11.50 -0.07 -9.55
N GLU A 131 11.62 0.12 -8.23
CA GLU A 131 12.53 -0.63 -7.40
C GLU A 131 12.09 -2.10 -7.24
N VAL A 132 10.79 -2.35 -7.08
CA VAL A 132 10.22 -3.71 -7.06
C VAL A 132 10.48 -4.45 -8.38
N GLU A 133 10.20 -3.81 -9.52
CA GLU A 133 10.45 -4.36 -10.84
C GLU A 133 11.94 -4.66 -11.03
N ARG A 134 12.82 -3.73 -10.66
CA ARG A 134 14.26 -3.95 -10.69
C ARG A 134 14.67 -5.12 -9.80
N ASN A 135 14.12 -5.24 -8.59
CA ASN A 135 14.45 -6.33 -7.67
C ASN A 135 14.01 -7.70 -8.22
N ASN A 136 12.86 -7.76 -8.90
CA ASN A 136 12.38 -8.95 -9.60
C ASN A 136 13.26 -9.33 -10.80
N GLU A 137 13.63 -8.35 -11.63
CA GLU A 137 14.47 -8.60 -12.81
C GLU A 137 15.91 -8.97 -12.44
N VAL A 138 16.48 -8.30 -11.44
CA VAL A 138 17.81 -8.65 -10.92
C VAL A 138 17.82 -10.06 -10.34
N TYR A 139 16.78 -10.46 -9.61
CA TYR A 139 16.66 -11.82 -9.08
C TYR A 139 16.70 -12.89 -10.19
N LYS A 140 16.00 -12.66 -11.31
CA LYS A 140 16.02 -13.58 -12.46
C LYS A 140 17.43 -13.75 -13.07
N ILE A 141 18.31 -12.75 -12.91
CA ILE A 141 19.67 -12.74 -13.46
C ILE A 141 20.71 -13.26 -12.45
N GLN A 142 20.68 -12.77 -11.21
CA GLN A 142 21.70 -13.07 -10.20
C GLN A 142 21.34 -14.22 -9.27
N GLY A 143 20.05 -14.55 -9.16
CA GLY A 143 19.54 -15.60 -8.26
C GLY A 143 19.40 -15.19 -6.80
N ASN A 144 19.69 -13.93 -6.45
CA ASN A 144 19.52 -13.38 -5.10
C ASN A 144 18.68 -12.09 -5.13
N ARG A 145 18.07 -11.76 -3.98
CA ARG A 145 17.19 -10.60 -3.78
C ARG A 145 17.88 -9.54 -2.92
N ASN A 146 17.47 -8.28 -3.04
CA ASN A 146 17.75 -7.29 -2.01
C ASN A 146 16.65 -7.36 -0.93
N PRO A 147 16.94 -7.88 0.28
CA PRO A 147 15.94 -8.05 1.32
C PRO A 147 15.46 -6.72 1.90
N PHE A 148 16.18 -5.61 1.73
CA PHE A 148 15.71 -4.28 2.16
C PHE A 148 14.65 -3.69 1.23
N VAL A 149 14.51 -4.24 0.01
CA VAL A 149 13.37 -3.94 -0.88
C VAL A 149 12.19 -4.85 -0.57
N ASP A 150 12.45 -6.11 -0.24
CA ASP A 150 11.41 -7.09 0.12
C ASP A 150 10.80 -6.82 1.49
N PHE A 151 11.61 -6.34 2.43
CA PHE A 151 11.26 -6.05 3.80
C PHE A 151 11.75 -4.63 4.16
N PRO A 152 10.99 -3.58 3.82
CA PRO A 152 11.42 -2.19 4.00
C PRO A 152 11.76 -1.82 5.44
N ASN A 153 11.23 -2.54 6.43
CA ASN A 153 11.51 -2.34 7.86
C ASN A 153 12.73 -3.12 8.39
N LEU A 154 13.34 -4.02 7.61
CA LEU A 154 14.47 -4.86 8.05
C LEU A 154 15.63 -4.05 8.62
N MET A 155 15.84 -2.84 8.10
CA MET A 155 16.84 -1.89 8.59
C MET A 155 16.70 -1.54 10.07
N GLU A 156 15.47 -1.49 10.61
CA GLU A 156 15.22 -1.18 12.01
C GLU A 156 15.65 -2.33 12.94
N TYR A 157 15.60 -3.57 12.44
CA TYR A 157 16.03 -4.78 13.16
C TYR A 157 17.54 -4.99 13.12
N ILE A 158 18.25 -4.28 12.23
CA ILE A 158 19.72 -4.38 12.10
C ILE A 158 20.41 -3.14 12.67
N TRP A 159 19.83 -1.95 12.59
CA TRP A 159 20.50 -0.74 13.07
C TRP A 159 19.59 0.23 13.83
N GLY A 160 18.28 -0.01 13.83
CA GLY A 160 17.31 0.88 14.45
C GLY A 160 17.00 0.50 15.90
N ASP A 161 15.78 0.80 16.30
CA ASP A 161 15.21 0.56 17.62
C ASP A 161 14.51 -0.81 17.74
N SER A 162 14.46 -1.61 16.65
CA SER A 162 13.92 -2.98 16.67
C SER A 162 14.97 -4.07 16.90
N ILE A 163 16.22 -3.70 17.21
CA ILE A 163 17.36 -4.64 17.30
C ILE A 163 17.24 -5.71 18.40
N ASP A 164 16.39 -5.47 19.41
CA ASP A 164 16.13 -6.42 20.50
C ASP A 164 14.95 -7.37 20.20
N TYR A 165 14.37 -7.27 19.00
CA TYR A 165 13.25 -8.11 18.55
C TYR A 165 13.71 -9.07 17.46
N ALA A 166 13.17 -10.29 17.47
CA ALA A 166 13.42 -11.24 16.39
C ALA A 166 12.73 -10.75 15.11
N PHE A 167 13.48 -10.70 14.00
CA PHE A 167 12.92 -10.46 12.69
C PHE A 167 12.18 -11.73 12.21
N ASP A 168 10.88 -11.60 11.97
CA ASP A 168 10.04 -12.66 11.43
C ASP A 168 9.59 -12.30 10.01
N PRO A 169 10.21 -12.86 8.96
CA PRO A 169 9.87 -12.56 7.56
C PRO A 169 8.42 -12.84 7.19
N GLU A 170 7.71 -13.70 7.94
CA GLU A 170 6.31 -14.03 7.69
C GLU A 170 5.35 -13.09 8.43
N ASN A 171 5.80 -12.43 9.52
CA ASN A 171 4.95 -11.67 10.45
C ASN A 171 5.55 -10.33 10.93
N THR A 172 6.44 -9.67 10.17
CA THR A 172 7.24 -8.54 10.67
C THR A 172 6.39 -7.38 11.25
N VAL A 173 6.55 -7.03 12.55
CA VAL A 173 6.42 -5.68 13.18
C VAL A 173 7.08 -5.71 14.59
N THR A 174 7.83 -4.70 15.08
CA THR A 174 7.45 -3.29 15.40
C THR A 174 8.67 -2.35 15.60
N THR A 175 8.46 -1.03 15.58
CA THR A 175 8.97 -0.14 16.64
C THR A 175 7.72 0.30 17.39
N SER A 176 7.65 0.18 18.70
CA SER A 176 6.35 0.04 19.41
C SER A 176 5.33 1.17 19.26
N ASP A 177 5.63 2.29 18.60
CA ASP A 177 4.71 3.40 18.34
C ASP A 177 5.07 4.21 17.06
N TYR A 178 5.71 3.62 16.04
CA TYR A 178 5.80 4.31 14.74
C TYR A 178 4.49 4.19 13.97
N THR A 179 3.70 5.24 14.13
CA THR A 179 2.45 5.52 13.41
C THR A 179 2.69 5.67 11.91
N ASP A 180 1.90 4.88 11.19
CA ASP A 180 1.58 4.86 9.76
C ASP A 180 2.75 4.82 8.78
N ASN A 181 3.37 3.63 8.68
CA ASN A 181 3.06 2.83 7.50
C ASN A 181 3.38 1.31 7.65
N PRO A 182 2.55 0.50 8.35
CA PRO A 182 2.55 -0.94 8.20
C PRO A 182 1.53 -1.28 7.10
N ASP A 183 1.98 -1.50 5.87
CA ASP A 183 1.12 -1.52 4.67
C ASP A 183 0.22 -0.27 4.61
N VAL A 184 0.47 0.69 3.71
CA VAL A 184 -0.74 1.28 3.11
C VAL A 184 -1.31 0.07 2.43
N PRO A 185 -2.47 -0.46 2.81
CA PRO A 185 -3.09 -1.48 2.03
C PRO A 185 -3.29 -0.77 0.70
N THR A 186 -2.44 -1.10 -0.29
CA THR A 186 -2.27 -0.25 -1.47
C THR A 186 -3.67 -0.11 -1.99
N GLU A 187 -4.17 1.13 -2.01
CA GLU A 187 -5.56 1.39 -2.34
C GLU A 187 -5.86 0.61 -3.62
N GLU A 188 -6.59 -0.49 -3.48
CA GLU A 188 -6.73 -1.47 -4.54
C GLU A 188 -8.00 -1.11 -5.27
N THR A 189 -7.95 -1.10 -6.59
CA THR A 189 -9.18 -0.96 -7.38
C THR A 189 -9.95 -2.27 -7.29
N ILE A 190 -11.00 -2.29 -6.47
CA ILE A 190 -11.90 -3.43 -6.29
C ILE A 190 -12.84 -3.56 -7.50
N TYR A 191 -13.31 -2.42 -8.00
CA TYR A 191 -14.17 -2.36 -9.17
C TYR A 191 -13.89 -1.08 -9.96
N GLN A 192 -13.87 -1.17 -11.29
CA GLN A 192 -13.84 -0.02 -12.17
C GLN A 192 -14.64 -0.29 -13.44
N ALA A 193 -15.44 0.69 -13.85
CA ALA A 193 -16.12 0.67 -15.14
C ALA A 193 -16.15 2.04 -15.79
N THR A 194 -15.90 2.08 -17.11
CA THR A 194 -16.05 3.30 -17.93
C THR A 194 -17.23 3.12 -18.89
N PHE A 195 -18.37 3.69 -18.55
CA PHE A 195 -19.65 3.39 -19.20
C PHE A 195 -19.77 3.90 -20.65
N THR A 196 -18.88 4.77 -21.09
CA THR A 196 -18.77 5.19 -22.50
C THR A 196 -18.13 4.10 -23.39
N SER A 197 -17.40 3.15 -22.81
CA SER A 197 -16.81 2.00 -23.52
C SER A 197 -17.47 0.65 -23.19
N GLU A 198 -18.10 0.51 -22.03
CA GLU A 198 -18.74 -0.75 -21.60
C GLU A 198 -20.04 -0.52 -20.80
N THR A 199 -20.68 -1.58 -20.32
CA THR A 199 -21.87 -1.50 -19.43
C THR A 199 -21.53 -1.67 -17.95
N GLY A 200 -20.33 -2.16 -17.64
CA GLY A 200 -19.92 -2.57 -16.29
C GLY A 200 -20.69 -3.77 -15.74
N ASN A 201 -21.42 -4.50 -16.59
CA ASN A 201 -22.38 -5.54 -16.23
C ASN A 201 -23.50 -5.05 -15.29
N PHE A 202 -23.82 -3.76 -15.35
CA PHE A 202 -24.97 -3.22 -14.63
C PHE A 202 -26.28 -3.74 -15.22
N THR A 203 -27.26 -3.98 -14.34
CA THR A 203 -28.61 -4.39 -14.70
C THR A 203 -29.57 -3.24 -14.43
N ALA A 204 -30.23 -2.75 -15.48
CA ALA A 204 -31.32 -1.78 -15.38
C ALA A 204 -32.65 -2.48 -15.07
N LYS A 205 -33.43 -1.91 -14.15
CA LYS A 205 -34.77 -2.41 -13.81
C LYS A 205 -35.72 -1.24 -13.57
N ASN A 206 -36.77 -1.18 -14.39
CA ASN A 206 -37.89 -0.27 -14.16
C ASN A 206 -38.72 -0.74 -12.95
N ILE A 207 -39.07 0.22 -12.09
CA ILE A 207 -40.05 0.07 -11.01
C ILE A 207 -41.38 0.69 -11.47
N SER A 208 -41.30 1.88 -12.07
CA SER A 208 -42.39 2.49 -12.84
C SER A 208 -41.84 3.11 -14.12
N GLU A 209 -42.54 2.92 -15.23
CA GLU A 209 -42.12 3.39 -16.55
C GLU A 209 -43.18 4.34 -17.15
N PRO A 210 -42.77 5.37 -17.92
CA PRO A 210 -43.67 6.32 -18.58
C PRO A 210 -44.74 5.67 -19.46
N TYR A 211 -44.36 4.63 -20.21
CA TYR A 211 -45.22 3.82 -21.06
C TYR A 211 -44.54 2.48 -21.35
N SER A 212 -45.32 1.49 -21.80
CA SER A 212 -44.84 0.14 -22.01
C SER A 212 -43.62 0.09 -22.94
N GLY A 213 -42.55 -0.54 -22.47
CA GLY A 213 -41.31 -0.72 -23.23
C GLY A 213 -40.36 0.48 -23.18
N PHE A 214 -40.63 1.49 -22.37
CA PHE A 214 -39.70 2.59 -22.15
C PHE A 214 -38.58 2.18 -21.19
N GLU A 215 -37.33 2.23 -21.62
CA GLU A 215 -36.17 1.99 -20.75
C GLU A 215 -35.74 3.29 -20.07
N VAL A 216 -35.91 3.37 -18.74
CA VAL A 216 -35.52 4.58 -17.98
C VAL A 216 -34.01 4.75 -18.00
N TRP A 217 -33.26 3.65 -17.87
CA TRP A 217 -31.80 3.64 -17.96
C TRP A 217 -31.36 3.05 -19.31
N ILE A 218 -30.67 3.84 -20.12
CA ILE A 218 -30.08 3.41 -21.39
C ILE A 218 -28.60 3.76 -21.38
N ARG A 219 -27.76 2.84 -21.86
CA ARG A 219 -26.33 3.09 -22.03
C ARG A 219 -26.08 3.85 -23.33
N ASP A 220 -25.43 5.00 -23.22
CA ASP A 220 -24.99 5.87 -24.30
C ASP A 220 -23.46 5.81 -24.44
N THR A 221 -22.95 5.67 -25.67
CA THR A 221 -21.51 5.58 -25.94
C THR A 221 -20.73 6.86 -25.62
N LYS A 222 -21.40 8.01 -25.54
CA LYS A 222 -20.77 9.31 -25.30
C LYS A 222 -20.94 9.79 -23.86
N TYR A 223 -22.05 9.44 -23.23
CA TYR A 223 -22.41 9.95 -21.91
C TYR A 223 -22.44 8.89 -20.80
N GLY A 224 -22.27 7.61 -21.14
CA GLY A 224 -22.36 6.51 -20.20
C GLY A 224 -23.80 6.11 -19.93
N TRP A 225 -24.13 5.66 -18.73
CA TRP A 225 -25.51 5.33 -18.38
C TRP A 225 -26.34 6.62 -18.24
N LYS A 226 -27.47 6.68 -18.92
CA LYS A 226 -28.38 7.81 -18.92
C LYS A 226 -29.76 7.40 -18.39
N GLY A 227 -30.14 7.97 -17.26
CA GLY A 227 -31.43 7.80 -16.60
C GLY A 227 -32.35 8.98 -16.92
N THR A 228 -33.55 8.74 -17.45
CA THR A 228 -34.52 9.81 -17.70
C THR A 228 -35.96 9.28 -17.77
N GLY A 229 -36.90 10.02 -17.19
CA GLY A 229 -38.35 9.87 -17.39
C GLY A 229 -38.91 10.86 -18.43
N TYR A 230 -38.05 11.61 -19.12
CA TYR A 230 -38.47 12.59 -20.12
C TYR A 230 -38.59 11.93 -21.50
N ALA A 231 -39.77 12.03 -22.10
CA ALA A 231 -40.04 11.49 -23.43
C ALA A 231 -41.10 12.34 -24.14
N ASN A 232 -41.19 12.28 -25.47
CA ASN A 232 -42.26 12.95 -26.22
C ASN A 232 -42.47 14.43 -25.84
N ASN A 233 -41.37 15.13 -25.55
CA ASN A 233 -41.35 16.53 -25.11
C ASN A 233 -42.12 16.81 -23.80
N ARG A 234 -42.19 15.83 -22.89
CA ARG A 234 -42.92 15.88 -21.62
C ARG A 234 -42.21 15.08 -20.52
N ALA A 235 -42.35 15.53 -19.27
CA ALA A 235 -41.96 14.79 -18.07
C ALA A 235 -43.02 13.75 -17.68
N TYR A 236 -42.57 12.58 -17.25
CA TYR A 236 -43.42 11.50 -16.74
C TYR A 236 -42.95 11.08 -15.36
N ALA A 237 -43.88 10.58 -14.55
CA ALA A 237 -43.51 9.78 -13.39
C ALA A 237 -42.81 8.49 -13.85
N ALA A 238 -41.58 8.29 -13.35
CA ALA A 238 -40.80 7.09 -13.59
C ALA A 238 -39.86 6.84 -12.41
N GLU A 239 -39.62 5.57 -12.12
CA GLU A 239 -38.73 5.11 -11.07
C GLU A 239 -37.99 3.88 -11.59
N ALA A 240 -36.66 3.88 -11.49
CA ALA A 240 -35.86 2.76 -11.96
C ALA A 240 -34.54 2.67 -11.23
N THR A 241 -34.02 1.45 -11.16
CA THR A 241 -32.73 1.13 -10.55
C THR A 241 -31.74 0.69 -11.61
N LEU A 242 -30.49 1.07 -11.43
CA LEU A 242 -29.36 0.61 -12.20
C LEU A 242 -28.36 -0.01 -11.20
N THR A 243 -28.31 -1.34 -11.16
CA THR A 243 -27.62 -2.10 -10.12
C THR A 243 -26.34 -2.74 -10.65
N SER A 244 -25.23 -2.56 -9.93
CA SER A 244 -23.95 -3.18 -10.25
C SER A 244 -24.01 -4.71 -10.09
N PRO A 245 -23.04 -5.48 -10.62
CA PRO A 245 -22.82 -6.84 -10.16
C PRO A 245 -22.49 -6.87 -8.64
N GLU A 246 -22.44 -8.06 -8.06
CA GLU A 246 -21.90 -8.25 -6.71
C GLU A 246 -20.40 -7.89 -6.69
N ILE A 247 -20.01 -7.08 -5.71
CA ILE A 247 -18.66 -6.59 -5.49
C ILE A 247 -18.21 -7.13 -4.12
N ASP A 248 -17.08 -7.83 -4.12
CA ASP A 248 -16.57 -8.55 -2.95
C ASP A 248 -15.62 -7.68 -2.13
N LEU A 249 -16.08 -7.20 -0.97
CA LEU A 249 -15.28 -6.44 0.00
C LEU A 249 -14.79 -7.32 1.17
N THR A 250 -14.92 -8.64 1.10
CA THR A 250 -14.62 -9.54 2.23
C THR A 250 -13.19 -9.48 2.71
N GLY A 251 -12.25 -9.13 1.83
CA GLY A 251 -10.84 -8.96 2.16
C GLY A 251 -10.41 -7.55 2.54
N PHE A 252 -11.35 -6.61 2.73
CA PHE A 252 -11.06 -5.18 2.88
C PHE A 252 -11.55 -4.63 4.23
N SER A 253 -10.74 -3.77 4.86
CA SER A 253 -11.03 -3.02 6.10
C SER A 253 -11.60 -1.62 5.84
N GLU A 254 -11.29 -1.04 4.68
CA GLU A 254 -11.86 0.22 4.20
C GLU A 254 -12.25 0.08 2.73
N ALA A 255 -13.29 0.81 2.31
CA ALA A 255 -13.68 0.90 0.91
C ALA A 255 -14.30 2.28 0.61
N THR A 256 -14.02 2.79 -0.58
CA THR A 256 -14.48 4.11 -1.05
C THR A 256 -15.07 4.00 -2.44
N LEU A 257 -16.26 4.58 -2.63
CA LEU A 257 -16.91 4.72 -3.92
C LEU A 257 -16.66 6.12 -4.49
N THR A 258 -16.31 6.18 -5.77
CA THR A 258 -16.33 7.42 -6.57
C THR A 258 -17.01 7.17 -7.91
N PHE A 259 -17.69 8.18 -8.43
CA PHE A 259 -18.26 8.15 -9.78
C PHE A 259 -18.30 9.55 -10.40
N ASN A 260 -18.34 9.60 -11.72
CA ASN A 260 -18.41 10.86 -12.47
C ASN A 260 -19.78 10.99 -13.13
N HIS A 261 -20.48 12.09 -12.84
CA HIS A 261 -21.87 12.27 -13.26
C HIS A 261 -22.24 13.71 -13.62
N ALA A 262 -23.28 13.85 -14.43
CA ALA A 262 -23.91 15.12 -14.79
C ALA A 262 -25.41 15.00 -14.66
N ILE A 263 -26.07 16.10 -14.27
CA ILE A 263 -27.53 16.15 -14.13
C ILE A 263 -28.04 17.46 -14.71
N ASN A 264 -29.08 17.35 -15.53
CA ASN A 264 -29.81 18.50 -16.04
C ASN A 264 -31.32 18.34 -15.85
N PHE A 265 -32.04 19.46 -15.86
CA PHE A 265 -33.50 19.54 -15.70
C PHE A 265 -34.03 18.97 -14.36
N CYS A 266 -33.24 19.07 -13.29
CA CYS A 266 -33.63 18.67 -11.94
C CYS A 266 -33.31 19.80 -10.96
N LYS A 267 -34.30 20.28 -10.21
CA LYS A 267 -34.09 21.40 -9.26
C LYS A 267 -33.41 20.96 -7.98
N SER A 268 -33.63 19.71 -7.57
CA SER A 268 -33.10 19.18 -6.31
C SER A 268 -32.61 17.74 -6.51
N PRO A 269 -31.44 17.54 -7.14
CA PRO A 269 -30.91 16.21 -7.42
C PRO A 269 -30.79 15.33 -6.18
N GLU A 270 -30.30 15.89 -5.07
CA GLU A 270 -30.09 15.20 -3.78
C GLU A 270 -31.37 14.67 -3.11
N SER A 271 -32.55 15.19 -3.47
CA SER A 271 -33.85 14.69 -2.98
C SER A 271 -34.62 13.91 -4.04
N THR A 272 -34.15 13.90 -5.28
CA THR A 272 -34.80 13.24 -6.43
C THR A 272 -34.13 11.91 -6.74
N PHE A 273 -32.82 11.82 -6.58
CA PHE A 273 -32.01 10.65 -6.89
C PHE A 273 -31.29 10.15 -5.65
N SER A 274 -31.00 8.86 -5.61
CA SER A 274 -30.18 8.26 -4.56
C SER A 274 -29.14 7.33 -5.15
N VAL A 275 -28.02 7.20 -4.44
CA VAL A 275 -27.12 6.07 -4.59
C VAL A 275 -27.31 5.20 -3.37
N GLU A 276 -27.50 3.91 -3.58
CA GLU A 276 -27.84 2.96 -2.52
C GLU A 276 -26.88 1.77 -2.59
N VAL A 277 -26.81 1.02 -1.50
CA VAL A 277 -26.03 -0.20 -1.40
C VAL A 277 -26.92 -1.34 -0.92
N ILE A 278 -26.88 -2.44 -1.66
CA ILE A 278 -27.51 -3.70 -1.28
C ILE A 278 -26.44 -4.52 -0.56
N CYS A 279 -26.71 -4.92 0.68
CA CYS A 279 -25.86 -5.77 1.49
C CYS A 279 -26.74 -6.67 2.36
N ASP A 280 -26.47 -7.98 2.39
CA ASP A 280 -27.21 -8.94 3.21
C ASP A 280 -28.76 -8.87 3.01
N GLY A 281 -29.20 -8.63 1.78
CA GLY A 281 -30.62 -8.50 1.43
C GLY A 281 -31.31 -7.19 1.88
N THR A 282 -30.54 -6.25 2.43
CA THR A 282 -31.02 -4.92 2.85
C THR A 282 -30.47 -3.84 1.92
N THR A 283 -31.31 -2.85 1.59
CA THR A 283 -30.91 -1.67 0.82
C THR A 283 -30.79 -0.46 1.72
N ASN A 284 -29.65 0.23 1.68
CA ASN A 284 -29.41 1.46 2.43
C ASN A 284 -28.96 2.59 1.50
N THR A 285 -29.45 3.80 1.73
CA THR A 285 -29.02 5.00 0.98
C THR A 285 -27.64 5.44 1.46
N LEU A 286 -26.77 5.83 0.52
CA LEU A 286 -25.45 6.40 0.78
C LEU A 286 -25.53 7.92 0.86
N ASP A 287 -24.83 8.49 1.85
CA ASP A 287 -24.69 9.93 2.05
C ASP A 287 -23.34 10.45 1.53
N GLY A 288 -23.12 11.77 1.60
CA GLY A 288 -21.83 12.40 1.28
C GLY A 288 -21.56 12.60 -0.21
N ILE A 289 -22.56 12.36 -1.07
CA ILE A 289 -22.45 12.54 -2.52
C ILE A 289 -22.44 14.04 -2.86
N THR A 290 -21.46 14.46 -3.65
CA THR A 290 -21.45 15.76 -4.31
C THR A 290 -22.36 15.72 -5.53
N TRP A 291 -23.51 16.38 -5.45
CA TRP A 291 -24.49 16.45 -6.52
C TRP A 291 -24.23 17.63 -7.49
N PRO A 292 -24.35 17.44 -8.82
CA PRO A 292 -24.35 18.54 -9.77
C PRO A 292 -25.53 19.48 -9.49
N ALA A 293 -25.43 20.74 -9.89
CA ALA A 293 -26.49 21.73 -9.70
C ALA A 293 -27.83 21.39 -10.40
N GLY A 294 -27.85 20.36 -11.25
CA GLY A 294 -29.07 19.86 -11.89
C GLY A 294 -29.58 20.72 -13.06
N ASN A 295 -28.80 21.70 -13.52
CA ASN A 295 -29.24 22.69 -14.52
C ASN A 295 -28.29 22.83 -15.73
N ASN A 296 -27.30 21.94 -15.88
CA ASN A 296 -26.36 21.93 -16.98
C ASN A 296 -25.71 20.55 -17.16
N TRP A 297 -24.97 20.35 -18.25
CA TRP A 297 -24.33 19.07 -18.57
C TRP A 297 -22.87 18.97 -18.11
N THR A 298 -22.50 19.72 -17.06
CA THR A 298 -21.14 19.65 -16.51
C THR A 298 -21.01 18.37 -15.69
N PHE A 299 -20.08 17.52 -16.11
CA PHE A 299 -19.69 16.35 -15.34
C PHE A 299 -18.82 16.78 -14.16
N ILE A 300 -19.19 16.32 -12.97
CA ILE A 300 -18.38 16.45 -11.75
C ILE A 300 -18.13 15.07 -11.17
N ASP A 301 -17.14 14.97 -10.31
CA ASP A 301 -16.95 13.78 -9.49
C ASP A 301 -17.85 13.85 -8.26
N SER A 302 -18.32 12.69 -7.81
CA SER A 302 -19.22 12.50 -6.67
C SER A 302 -18.59 12.86 -5.32
N GLY A 303 -17.29 13.15 -5.28
CA GLY A 303 -16.49 13.07 -4.06
C GLY A 303 -16.24 11.62 -3.65
N GLU A 304 -15.65 11.44 -2.47
CA GLU A 304 -15.35 10.14 -1.87
C GLU A 304 -16.50 9.70 -0.94
N ILE A 305 -17.23 8.67 -1.35
CA ILE A 305 -18.32 8.09 -0.55
C ILE A 305 -17.78 6.89 0.22
N SER A 306 -17.80 6.97 1.55
CA SER A 306 -17.33 5.87 2.39
C SER A 306 -18.26 4.65 2.32
N LEU A 307 -17.66 3.48 2.11
CA LEU A 307 -18.29 2.17 2.19
C LEU A 307 -17.77 1.37 3.40
N ASN A 308 -17.10 2.01 4.36
CA ASN A 308 -16.41 1.32 5.46
C ASN A 308 -17.35 0.46 6.32
N SER A 309 -18.61 0.86 6.49
CA SER A 309 -19.63 0.06 7.20
C SER A 309 -19.98 -1.27 6.50
N TYR A 310 -19.54 -1.44 5.25
CA TYR A 310 -19.73 -2.63 4.42
C TYR A 310 -18.41 -3.39 4.16
N ALA A 311 -17.30 -2.94 4.77
CA ALA A 311 -16.04 -3.67 4.78
C ALA A 311 -16.26 -5.10 5.34
N GLY A 312 -15.58 -6.09 4.76
CA GLY A 312 -15.76 -7.50 5.12
C GLY A 312 -17.01 -8.17 4.52
N LYS A 313 -17.75 -7.51 3.62
CA LYS A 313 -19.03 -8.01 3.08
C LYS A 313 -19.05 -8.03 1.55
N LYS A 314 -20.11 -8.61 0.98
CA LYS A 314 -20.42 -8.56 -0.45
C LYS A 314 -21.57 -7.60 -0.70
N ILE A 315 -21.40 -6.68 -1.64
CA ILE A 315 -22.37 -5.61 -1.88
C ILE A 315 -22.71 -5.43 -3.36
N SER A 316 -23.79 -4.70 -3.64
CA SER A 316 -24.03 -4.10 -4.97
C SER A 316 -24.40 -2.63 -4.82
N ILE A 317 -23.88 -1.79 -5.71
CA ILE A 317 -24.21 -0.36 -5.79
C ILE A 317 -25.43 -0.17 -6.69
N VAL A 318 -26.35 0.69 -6.29
CA VAL A 318 -27.58 1.00 -7.03
C VAL A 318 -27.63 2.50 -7.28
N PHE A 319 -27.75 2.89 -8.54
CA PHE A 319 -28.18 4.24 -8.89
C PHE A 319 -29.70 4.24 -9.06
N HIS A 320 -30.38 4.98 -8.20
CA HIS A 320 -31.84 5.01 -8.14
C HIS A 320 -32.37 6.31 -8.71
N TYR A 321 -33.06 6.19 -9.84
CA TYR A 321 -33.68 7.28 -10.57
C TYR A 321 -35.14 7.45 -10.16
N LYS A 322 -35.58 8.69 -9.90
CA LYS A 322 -37.01 9.05 -9.74
C LYS A 322 -37.33 10.32 -10.52
N SER A 323 -38.57 10.41 -10.97
CA SER A 323 -39.13 11.59 -11.64
C SER A 323 -40.64 11.63 -11.45
N ASN A 324 -41.26 12.76 -11.79
CA ASN A 324 -42.69 12.95 -11.74
C ASN A 324 -43.21 13.67 -13.00
N ASP A 325 -44.52 13.80 -13.12
CA ASP A 325 -45.16 14.40 -14.31
C ASP A 325 -44.85 15.89 -14.52
N SER A 326 -44.18 16.56 -13.57
CA SER A 326 -43.76 17.96 -13.65
C SER A 326 -42.25 18.13 -13.84
N GLU A 327 -41.44 17.19 -13.37
CA GLU A 327 -39.99 17.26 -13.42
C GLU A 327 -39.40 15.86 -13.66
N ALA A 328 -38.75 15.69 -14.81
CA ALA A 328 -38.04 14.47 -15.20
C ALA A 328 -36.61 14.83 -15.61
N GLY A 329 -35.78 15.10 -14.60
CA GLY A 329 -34.36 15.38 -14.79
C GLY A 329 -33.65 14.23 -15.50
N THR A 330 -32.59 14.52 -16.23
CA THR A 330 -31.75 13.48 -16.84
C THR A 330 -30.47 13.36 -16.03
N TRP A 331 -30.12 12.13 -15.66
CA TRP A 331 -28.92 11.80 -14.90
C TRP A 331 -27.99 10.93 -15.74
N GLU A 332 -26.76 11.41 -15.97
CA GLU A 332 -25.75 10.71 -16.75
C GLU A 332 -24.57 10.30 -15.86
N ILE A 333 -24.13 9.05 -15.96
CA ILE A 333 -23.03 8.48 -15.18
C ILE A 333 -21.99 7.92 -16.16
N LYS A 334 -20.78 8.48 -16.14
CA LYS A 334 -19.71 8.13 -17.10
C LYS A 334 -18.79 7.03 -16.63
N ARG A 335 -18.46 7.01 -15.35
CA ARG A 335 -17.54 6.03 -14.75
C ARG A 335 -17.86 5.83 -13.29
N MET A 336 -17.53 4.65 -12.79
CA MET A 336 -17.59 4.30 -11.37
C MET A 336 -16.30 3.57 -11.00
N THR A 337 -15.74 3.90 -9.85
CA THR A 337 -14.60 3.21 -9.25
C THR A 337 -14.93 2.92 -7.78
N ILE A 338 -14.66 1.69 -7.34
CA ILE A 338 -14.56 1.36 -5.92
C ILE A 338 -13.12 1.00 -5.64
N THR A 339 -12.53 1.71 -4.70
CA THR A 339 -11.22 1.39 -4.15
C THR A 339 -11.36 0.88 -2.72
N GLY A 340 -10.33 0.21 -2.20
CA GLY A 340 -10.32 -0.16 -0.79
C GLY A 340 -8.98 -0.61 -0.28
N LYS A 341 -8.93 -0.75 1.05
CA LYS A 341 -7.76 -1.16 1.79
C LYS A 341 -7.95 -2.56 2.38
N ARG A 342 -6.98 -3.47 2.20
CA ARG A 342 -7.05 -4.85 2.70
C ARG A 342 -7.13 -4.92 4.23
N THR A 343 -7.90 -5.89 4.74
CA THR A 343 -7.91 -6.25 6.17
C THR A 343 -6.60 -6.96 6.54
N THR A 344 -5.87 -6.43 7.51
CA THR A 344 -4.71 -7.12 8.12
C THR A 344 -5.23 -8.13 9.15
N THR A 345 -4.91 -9.41 8.99
CA THR A 345 -5.39 -10.47 9.90
C THR A 345 -4.52 -10.56 11.15
N GLY A 346 -4.94 -9.90 12.24
CA GLY A 346 -4.46 -10.14 13.62
C GLY A 346 -5.58 -10.72 14.52
N ILE A 347 -5.24 -11.47 15.57
CA ILE A 347 -6.20 -12.13 16.49
C ILE A 347 -6.26 -11.40 17.84
N ASP A 348 -7.45 -10.95 18.26
CA ASP A 348 -7.66 -10.06 19.44
C ASP A 348 -8.08 -10.74 20.77
N GLY A 349 -8.16 -12.08 20.89
CA GLY A 349 -8.41 -12.72 22.20
C GLY A 349 -8.83 -14.20 22.21
N THR A 350 -8.90 -14.81 23.40
CA THR A 350 -9.37 -16.20 23.61
C THR A 350 -10.43 -16.33 24.72
N THR A 351 -11.47 -17.13 24.49
CA THR A 351 -12.57 -17.45 25.42
C THR A 351 -12.20 -18.49 26.48
N ALA A 352 -12.74 -18.33 27.69
CA ALA A 352 -12.40 -19.07 28.91
C ALA A 352 -13.56 -19.96 29.39
N ASP A 353 -13.57 -21.25 29.03
CA ASP A 353 -14.63 -22.19 29.53
C ASP A 353 -14.10 -23.55 30.02
N CYS A 354 -12.80 -23.71 30.19
CA CYS A 354 -12.21 -24.72 31.05
C CYS A 354 -10.76 -24.32 31.26
N THR A 355 -10.23 -24.46 32.47
CA THR A 355 -8.79 -24.30 32.72
C THR A 355 -8.17 -25.67 32.94
N PRO A 356 -6.92 -25.88 32.48
CA PRO A 356 -6.20 -27.13 32.71
C PRO A 356 -5.82 -27.29 34.18
N ASP A 357 -5.79 -28.54 34.67
CA ASP A 357 -5.34 -28.88 36.04
C ASP A 357 -3.81 -29.00 36.06
N MET A 358 -3.13 -27.94 36.49
CA MET A 358 -1.67 -27.86 36.49
C MET A 358 -0.98 -28.80 37.51
N GLN A 359 -1.72 -29.55 38.33
CA GLN A 359 -1.17 -30.56 39.24
C GLN A 359 -1.06 -31.95 38.60
N LYS A 360 -1.81 -32.21 37.52
CA LYS A 360 -1.72 -33.45 36.74
C LYS A 360 -0.67 -33.34 35.64
N PRO A 361 -0.18 -34.46 35.08
CA PRO A 361 0.69 -34.42 33.90
C PRO A 361 0.02 -33.67 32.76
N TYR A 362 0.75 -32.77 32.12
CA TYR A 362 0.33 -32.06 30.92
C TYR A 362 1.53 -31.90 29.98
N LYS A 363 1.25 -31.64 28.70
CA LYS A 363 2.25 -31.14 27.74
C LYS A 363 1.96 -29.67 27.51
N ALA A 364 2.99 -28.85 27.44
CA ALA A 364 2.84 -27.45 27.06
C ALA A 364 3.58 -27.19 25.76
N TYR A 365 3.02 -26.30 24.96
CA TYR A 365 3.56 -25.89 23.69
C TYR A 365 3.50 -24.38 23.58
N THR A 366 4.39 -23.78 22.83
CA THR A 366 4.26 -22.41 22.36
C THR A 366 3.10 -22.32 21.36
N THR A 367 2.63 -21.12 21.01
CA THR A 367 1.52 -20.96 20.07
C THR A 367 1.84 -21.41 18.64
N ASP A 368 3.12 -21.50 18.28
CA ASP A 368 3.66 -22.09 17.04
C ASP A 368 3.88 -23.61 17.15
N GLY A 369 3.46 -24.26 18.25
CA GLY A 369 3.42 -25.71 18.38
C GLY A 369 4.72 -26.36 18.84
N GLN A 370 5.74 -25.59 19.24
CA GLN A 370 6.96 -26.15 19.82
C GLN A 370 6.75 -26.57 21.26
N ARG A 371 7.35 -27.69 21.66
CA ARG A 371 7.19 -28.22 23.02
C ARG A 371 7.96 -27.36 24.03
N ILE A 372 7.28 -26.86 25.06
CA ILE A 372 7.90 -26.14 26.17
C ILE A 372 8.39 -27.16 27.21
N ALA A 373 9.70 -27.20 27.43
CA ALA A 373 10.33 -28.15 28.35
C ALA A 373 10.07 -27.83 29.84
N SER A 374 10.05 -26.54 30.20
CA SER A 374 9.82 -26.05 31.58
C SER A 374 8.67 -25.04 31.62
N PRO A 375 7.41 -25.48 31.61
CA PRO A 375 6.27 -24.58 31.41
C PRO A 375 6.04 -23.58 32.55
N LYS A 376 6.56 -23.87 33.76
CA LYS A 376 6.48 -22.96 34.92
C LYS A 376 7.33 -21.71 34.76
N ASP A 377 8.45 -21.82 34.05
CA ASP A 377 9.41 -20.72 33.85
C ASP A 377 9.15 -19.95 32.56
N TYR A 378 8.27 -20.47 31.70
CA TYR A 378 7.88 -19.84 30.44
C TYR A 378 6.96 -18.65 30.70
N LYS A 379 7.35 -17.47 30.26
CA LYS A 379 6.57 -16.23 30.35
C LYS A 379 5.88 -15.98 29.02
N GLY A 380 4.56 -15.85 29.03
CA GLY A 380 3.77 -15.64 27.82
C GLY A 380 2.66 -16.68 27.64
N ILE A 381 2.10 -16.73 26.44
CA ILE A 381 0.98 -17.62 26.14
C ILE A 381 1.50 -18.99 25.70
N MET A 382 0.95 -20.04 26.30
CA MET A 382 1.26 -21.43 26.03
C MET A 382 0.00 -22.25 25.80
N ILE A 383 0.09 -23.23 24.91
CA ILE A 383 -0.93 -24.22 24.63
C ILE A 383 -0.69 -25.44 25.53
N ILE A 384 -1.61 -25.70 26.46
CA ILE A 384 -1.57 -26.87 27.33
C ILE A 384 -2.41 -27.97 26.72
N VAL A 385 -1.87 -29.19 26.65
CA VAL A 385 -2.58 -30.41 26.28
C VAL A 385 -2.59 -31.37 27.47
N GLN A 386 -3.78 -31.74 27.94
CA GLN A 386 -4.00 -32.62 29.08
C GLN A 386 -5.33 -33.38 28.90
N ASP A 387 -5.34 -34.68 29.20
CA ASP A 387 -6.53 -35.55 29.10
C ASP A 387 -7.30 -35.44 27.75
N GLY A 388 -6.57 -35.27 26.64
CA GLY A 388 -7.13 -35.16 25.29
C GLY A 388 -7.79 -33.81 24.97
N LYS A 389 -7.65 -32.82 25.86
CA LYS A 389 -8.15 -31.45 25.69
C LYS A 389 -6.98 -30.47 25.57
N THR A 390 -7.27 -29.32 24.97
CA THR A 390 -6.29 -28.28 24.69
C THR A 390 -6.76 -26.92 25.21
N TRP A 391 -5.86 -26.17 25.84
CA TRP A 391 -6.14 -24.87 26.42
C TRP A 391 -5.06 -23.87 26.06
N LYS A 392 -5.43 -22.61 25.86
CA LYS A 392 -4.48 -21.50 25.74
C LYS A 392 -4.39 -20.79 27.09
N VAL A 393 -3.21 -20.81 27.71
CA VAL A 393 -2.96 -20.32 29.06
C VAL A 393 -1.87 -19.26 29.02
N MET A 394 -2.11 -18.12 29.64
CA MET A 394 -1.08 -17.10 29.83
C MET A 394 -0.37 -17.35 31.17
N ASN A 395 0.93 -17.63 31.12
CA ASN A 395 1.77 -17.75 32.29
C ASN A 395 2.51 -16.42 32.51
N ARG A 396 2.19 -15.73 33.60
CA ARG A 396 2.72 -14.39 33.94
C ARG A 396 3.95 -14.46 34.81
#